data_AF-Q9U0T3-F1
#
_entry.id   AF-Q9U0T3-F1
#
_cell.length_a   1.000
_cell.length_b   1.000
_cell.length_c   1.000
_cell.angle_alpha   90.00
_cell.angle_beta   90.00
_cell.angle_gamma   90.00
#
_symmetry.space_group_name_H-M   'P 1'
#
loop_
_entity.id
_entity.type
_entity.pdbx_description
1 polymer ?
#
loop_
_entity_poly.entity_id
_entity_poly.type
_entity_poly.pdbx_seq_one_letter_code
_entity_poly.pdbx_strand_id
1 'polypeptide(L)'
;MKSCALALLLVGLVAAAAAYTTKYDNIDLDEILHNDRLLNKYHECLLSDTDTPCTADGKELKAAIPDALTNECAKCNEKQKNGAEKVIRFLIKEKPDLWTPLEKKYDPNGTYRQKYGEELKKVSS
;
A
#
# COMPACT_ATOMS: atom_id res chain seq x y z
N MET A 1 45.17 30.39 27.89
CA MET A 1 44.49 29.15 28.33
C MET A 1 43.34 28.91 27.35
N LYS A 2 43.66 28.26 26.21
CA LYS A 2 43.17 26.92 25.82
C LYS A 2 41.64 26.86 25.71
N SER A 3 41.20 27.11 24.48
CA SER A 3 39.84 26.97 23.95
C SER A 3 39.27 25.56 24.20
N CYS A 4 38.00 25.49 24.60
CA CYS A 4 37.20 24.27 24.52
C CYS A 4 35.84 24.62 23.89
N ALA A 5 35.85 24.87 22.58
CA ALA A 5 34.67 24.64 21.76
C ALA A 5 34.79 23.21 21.23
N LEU A 6 33.99 22.28 21.74
CA LEU A 6 33.80 20.99 21.10
C LEU A 6 32.31 20.80 20.83
N ALA A 7 32.04 20.65 19.54
CA ALA A 7 30.73 20.68 18.93
C ALA A 7 29.87 19.47 19.33
N LEU A 8 28.59 19.74 19.57
CA LEU A 8 27.51 18.75 19.54
C LEU A 8 27.39 18.19 18.13
N LEU A 9 28.08 17.08 17.86
CA LEU A 9 27.82 16.22 16.71
C LEU A 9 26.51 15.46 16.96
N LEU A 10 25.39 16.10 16.61
CA LEU A 10 24.13 15.40 16.34
C LEU A 10 24.32 14.59 15.07
N VAL A 11 24.82 13.37 15.21
CA VAL A 11 24.80 12.38 14.12
C VAL A 11 23.35 11.95 13.98
N GLY A 12 22.63 12.57 13.05
CA GLY A 12 21.31 12.13 12.64
C GLY A 12 21.43 10.74 12.02
N LEU A 13 21.09 9.70 12.78
CA LEU A 13 20.81 8.38 12.23
C LEU A 13 19.55 8.49 11.35
N VAL A 14 19.74 8.71 10.06
CA VAL A 14 18.71 8.39 9.09
C VAL A 14 18.63 6.87 9.08
N ALA A 15 17.73 6.31 9.89
CA ALA A 15 17.37 4.90 9.79
C ALA A 15 16.78 4.69 8.38
N ALA A 16 17.59 4.17 7.46
CA ALA A 16 17.10 3.76 6.15
C ALA A 16 16.07 2.66 6.38
N ALA A 17 14.79 2.99 6.19
CA ALA A 17 13.72 2.03 6.28
C ALA A 17 13.96 0.95 5.20
N ALA A 18 13.97 -0.32 5.61
CA ALA A 18 14.15 -1.42 4.65
C ALA A 18 12.99 -1.40 3.64
N ALA A 19 13.32 -1.44 2.35
CA ALA A 19 12.33 -1.48 1.27
C ALA A 19 11.50 -2.78 1.33
N TYR A 20 10.28 -2.74 0.80
CA TYR A 20 9.48 -3.96 0.61
C TYR A 20 10.14 -4.89 -0.41
N THR A 21 9.86 -6.18 -0.31
CA THR A 21 10.40 -7.16 -1.25
C THR A 21 9.94 -6.87 -2.67
N THR A 22 10.84 -7.02 -3.64
CA THR A 22 10.56 -6.83 -5.07
C THR A 22 10.21 -8.13 -5.78
N LYS A 23 10.14 -9.25 -5.04
CA LYS A 23 9.90 -10.60 -5.58
C LYS A 23 8.64 -10.70 -6.44
N TYR A 24 7.63 -9.89 -6.11
CA TYR A 24 6.29 -9.94 -6.72
C TYR A 24 5.99 -8.73 -7.62
N ASP A 25 6.99 -7.89 -7.93
CA ASP A 25 6.79 -6.66 -8.71
C ASP A 25 6.45 -6.90 -10.20
N ASN A 26 6.55 -8.15 -10.67
CA ASN A 26 6.25 -8.54 -12.05
C ASN A 26 4.97 -9.38 -12.16
N ILE A 27 4.13 -9.41 -11.12
CA ILE A 27 2.80 -10.01 -11.22
C ILE A 27 1.95 -9.21 -12.21
N ASP A 28 1.16 -9.91 -13.02
CA ASP A 28 0.24 -9.28 -13.95
C ASP A 28 -1.01 -8.75 -13.22
N LEU A 29 -0.97 -7.44 -12.92
CA LEU A 29 -2.10 -6.76 -12.28
C LEU A 29 -3.33 -6.70 -13.21
N ASP A 30 -3.17 -6.65 -14.53
CA ASP A 30 -4.32 -6.59 -15.44
C ASP A 30 -5.07 -7.92 -15.47
N GLU A 31 -4.34 -9.04 -15.48
CA GLU A 31 -4.94 -10.37 -15.38
C GLU A 31 -5.76 -10.51 -14.09
N ILE A 32 -5.21 -10.07 -12.94
CA ILE A 32 -5.90 -10.15 -11.66
C ILE A 32 -7.14 -9.26 -11.64
N LEU A 33 -7.02 -7.99 -12.05
CA LEU A 33 -8.10 -7.01 -11.97
C LEU A 33 -9.28 -7.34 -12.89
N HIS A 34 -9.02 -7.93 -14.07
CA HIS A 34 -10.07 -8.28 -15.04
C HIS A 34 -10.56 -9.73 -14.91
N ASN A 35 -10.07 -10.49 -13.94
CA ASN A 35 -10.52 -11.84 -13.65
C ASN A 35 -11.21 -11.88 -12.29
N ASP A 36 -12.55 -11.85 -12.29
CA ASP A 36 -13.35 -11.81 -11.06
C ASP A 36 -13.00 -12.93 -10.08
N ARG A 37 -12.64 -14.13 -10.57
CA ARG A 37 -12.23 -15.24 -9.70
C ARG A 37 -10.92 -14.94 -8.99
N LEU A 38 -9.93 -14.37 -9.69
CA LEU A 38 -8.65 -14.00 -9.08
C LEU A 38 -8.82 -12.82 -8.14
N LEU A 39 -9.46 -11.75 -8.61
CA LEU A 39 -9.71 -10.56 -7.81
C LEU A 39 -10.42 -10.89 -6.48
N ASN A 40 -11.46 -11.72 -6.52
CA ASN A 40 -12.19 -12.11 -5.32
C ASN A 40 -11.31 -12.90 -4.34
N LYS A 41 -10.36 -13.73 -4.81
CA LYS A 41 -9.42 -14.41 -3.91
C LYS A 41 -8.48 -13.44 -3.19
N TYR A 42 -7.97 -12.42 -3.89
CA TYR A 42 -7.18 -11.37 -3.24
C TYR A 42 -8.02 -10.59 -2.24
N HIS A 43 -9.24 -10.23 -2.62
CA HIS A 43 -10.17 -9.53 -1.74
C HIS A 43 -10.48 -10.33 -0.46
N GLU A 44 -10.80 -11.63 -0.60
CA GLU A 44 -10.99 -12.54 0.54
C GLU A 44 -9.75 -12.64 1.42
N CYS A 45 -8.56 -12.73 0.82
CA CYS A 45 -7.29 -12.71 1.54
C CYS A 45 -7.12 -11.46 2.40
N LEU A 46 -7.32 -10.29 1.80
CA LEU A 46 -7.15 -9.00 2.46
C LEU A 46 -8.20 -8.78 3.57
N LEU A 47 -9.44 -9.23 3.36
CA LEU A 47 -10.48 -9.13 4.39
C LEU A 47 -10.39 -10.17 5.49
N SER A 48 -9.79 -11.33 5.25
CA SER A 48 -9.66 -12.37 6.28
C SER A 48 -8.77 -11.94 7.44
N ASP A 49 -9.11 -12.39 8.65
CA ASP A 49 -8.24 -12.26 9.83
C ASP A 49 -7.10 -13.29 9.84
N THR A 50 -7.15 -14.26 8.94
CA THR A 50 -6.13 -15.31 8.78
C THR A 50 -5.53 -15.28 7.38
N ASP A 51 -4.41 -15.96 7.20
CA ASP A 51 -3.73 -16.05 5.91
C ASP A 51 -4.08 -17.32 5.13
N THR A 52 -5.06 -18.09 5.60
CA THR A 52 -5.54 -19.32 4.96
C THR A 52 -5.99 -19.12 3.50
N PRO A 53 -6.79 -18.08 3.16
CA PRO A 53 -7.19 -17.84 1.77
C PRO A 53 -6.09 -17.19 0.90
N CYS A 54 -4.95 -16.80 1.49
CA CYS A 54 -3.95 -16.00 0.80
C CYS A 54 -2.92 -16.85 0.04
N THR A 55 -2.62 -16.43 -1.19
CA THR A 55 -1.39 -16.81 -1.90
C THR A 55 -0.17 -16.14 -1.28
N ALA A 56 1.04 -16.58 -1.64
CA ALA A 56 2.27 -16.06 -1.04
C ALA A 56 2.47 -14.55 -1.25
N ASP A 57 2.11 -14.05 -2.43
CA ASP A 57 2.12 -12.62 -2.78
C ASP A 57 0.97 -11.85 -2.11
N GLY A 58 -0.21 -12.47 -1.99
CA GLY A 58 -1.33 -11.90 -1.24
C GLY A 58 -1.01 -11.69 0.24
N LYS A 59 -0.27 -12.62 0.87
CA LYS A 59 0.23 -12.47 2.25
C LYS A 59 1.19 -11.31 2.39
N GLU A 60 2.13 -11.17 1.45
CA GLU A 60 3.08 -10.07 1.44
C GLU A 60 2.36 -8.73 1.32
N LEU A 61 1.43 -8.62 0.37
CA LEU A 61 0.61 -7.43 0.18
C LEU A 61 -0.19 -7.10 1.45
N LYS A 62 -0.88 -8.08 2.03
CA LYS A 62 -1.68 -7.93 3.24
C LYS A 62 -0.86 -7.40 4.42
N ALA A 63 0.36 -7.92 4.59
CA ALA A 63 1.27 -7.49 5.65
C ALA A 63 1.83 -6.08 5.42
N ALA A 64 2.05 -5.69 4.16
CA ALA A 64 2.61 -4.39 3.81
C ALA A 64 1.60 -3.24 3.91
N ILE A 65 0.31 -3.46 3.62
CA ILE A 65 -0.70 -2.40 3.52
C ILE A 65 -0.76 -1.48 4.76
N PRO A 66 -0.84 -1.98 6.02
CA PRO A 66 -0.96 -1.10 7.18
C PRO A 66 0.23 -0.16 7.36
N ASP A 67 1.45 -0.68 7.16
CA ASP A 67 2.68 0.11 7.24
C ASP A 67 2.75 1.11 6.07
N ALA A 68 2.41 0.69 4.85
CA ALA A 68 2.42 1.54 3.66
C ALA A 68 1.41 2.70 3.77
N LEU A 69 0.23 2.48 4.38
CA LEU A 69 -0.72 3.56 4.63
C LEU A 69 -0.23 4.53 5.70
N THR A 70 0.44 4.03 6.75
CA THR A 70 0.95 4.85 7.85
C THR A 70 2.16 5.71 7.44
N ASN A 71 3.00 5.18 6.56
CA ASN A 71 4.25 5.83 6.13
C ASN A 71 4.22 6.38 4.70
N GLU A 72 3.02 6.46 4.10
CA GLU A 72 2.83 6.96 2.74
C GLU A 72 3.64 6.19 1.67
N CYS A 73 3.74 4.87 1.84
CA CYS A 73 4.48 3.98 0.95
C CYS A 73 5.98 4.37 0.85
N ALA A 74 6.57 4.90 1.94
CA ALA A 74 7.97 5.35 1.95
C ALA A 74 8.97 4.23 1.58
N LYS A 75 8.60 2.98 1.85
CA LYS A 75 9.39 1.76 1.54
C LYS A 75 9.09 1.17 0.15
N CYS A 76 8.11 1.73 -0.57
CA CYS A 76 7.71 1.25 -1.87
C CYS A 76 8.64 1.78 -2.97
N ASN A 77 8.95 0.91 -3.94
CA ASN A 77 9.55 1.37 -5.19
C ASN A 77 8.49 1.95 -6.14
N GLU A 78 8.94 2.48 -7.29
CA GLU A 78 8.05 3.10 -8.28
C GLU A 78 7.02 2.13 -8.85
N LYS A 79 7.39 0.87 -9.12
CA LYS A 79 6.46 -0.15 -9.61
C LYS A 79 5.35 -0.43 -8.61
N GLN A 80 5.68 -0.55 -7.33
CA GLN A 80 4.73 -0.80 -6.25
C GLN A 80 3.78 0.38 -6.07
N LYS A 81 4.29 1.62 -6.13
CA LYS A 81 3.46 2.84 -6.08
C LYS A 81 2.49 2.91 -7.25
N ASN A 82 2.98 2.73 -8.47
CA ASN A 82 2.16 2.75 -9.68
C ASN A 82 1.12 1.62 -9.70
N GLY A 83 1.52 0.43 -9.23
CA GLY A 83 0.64 -0.73 -9.10
C GLY A 83 -0.46 -0.50 -8.07
N ALA A 84 -0.12 0.04 -6.90
CA ALA A 84 -1.10 0.39 -5.86
C ALA A 84 -2.09 1.44 -6.37
N GLU A 85 -1.61 2.50 -7.03
CA GLU A 85 -2.46 3.53 -7.62
C GLU A 85 -3.43 2.93 -8.65
N LYS A 86 -2.93 2.09 -9.56
CA LYS A 86 -3.76 1.40 -10.57
C LYS A 86 -4.87 0.56 -9.92
N VAL A 87 -4.50 -0.29 -8.96
CA VAL A 87 -5.45 -1.18 -8.27
C VAL A 87 -6.51 -0.38 -7.53
N ILE A 88 -6.12 0.66 -6.80
CA ILE A 88 -7.05 1.49 -6.02
C ILE A 88 -8.01 2.23 -6.95
N ARG A 89 -7.51 2.84 -8.04
CA ARG A 89 -8.34 3.49 -9.06
C ARG A 89 -9.35 2.53 -9.67
N PHE A 90 -8.91 1.32 -10.05
CA PHE A 90 -9.80 0.30 -10.60
C PHE A 90 -10.87 -0.12 -9.61
N LEU A 91 -10.50 -0.42 -8.36
CA LEU A 91 -11.45 -0.85 -7.33
C LEU A 91 -12.51 0.23 -7.03
N ILE A 92 -12.11 1.50 -6.94
CA ILE A 92 -13.04 2.60 -6.66
C ILE A 92 -14.03 2.82 -7.80
N LYS A 93 -13.55 2.74 -9.04
CA LYS A 93 -14.35 3.03 -10.23
C LYS A 93 -15.23 1.85 -10.66
N GLU A 94 -14.62 0.68 -10.78
CA GLU A 94 -15.22 -0.48 -11.42
C GLU A 94 -15.77 -1.50 -10.42
N LYS A 95 -15.25 -1.52 -9.18
CA LYS A 95 -15.60 -2.53 -8.15
C LYS A 95 -15.85 -1.91 -6.76
N PRO A 96 -16.73 -0.89 -6.63
CA PRO A 96 -16.95 -0.18 -5.36
C PRO A 96 -17.39 -1.11 -4.21
N ASP A 97 -18.07 -2.21 -4.52
CA ASP A 97 -18.50 -3.24 -3.57
C ASP A 97 -17.31 -3.99 -2.93
N LEU A 98 -16.19 -4.12 -3.67
CA LEU A 98 -14.95 -4.70 -3.15
C LEU A 98 -14.06 -3.64 -2.47
N TRP A 99 -14.16 -2.38 -2.89
CA TRP A 99 -13.39 -1.29 -2.29
C TRP A 99 -13.86 -0.97 -0.86
N THR A 100 -15.16 -0.81 -0.66
CA THR A 100 -15.73 -0.29 0.60
C THR A 100 -15.33 -1.10 1.84
N PRO A 101 -15.37 -2.45 1.82
CA PRO A 101 -14.90 -3.26 2.95
C PRO A 101 -13.39 -3.13 3.22
N LEU A 102 -12.57 -3.05 2.17
CA LEU A 102 -11.12 -2.89 2.29
C LEU A 102 -10.77 -1.54 2.91
N GLU A 103 -11.40 -0.47 2.44
CA GLU A 103 -11.24 0.87 3.00
C GLU A 103 -11.59 0.89 4.49
N LYS A 104 -12.74 0.31 4.87
CA LYS A 104 -13.15 0.23 6.27
C LYS A 104 -12.15 -0.53 7.15
N LYS A 105 -11.50 -1.57 6.61
CA LYS A 105 -10.53 -2.40 7.34
C LYS A 105 -9.18 -1.69 7.51
N TYR A 106 -8.67 -1.08 6.46
CA TYR A 106 -7.29 -0.58 6.41
C TYR A 106 -7.17 0.95 6.61
N ASP A 107 -8.20 1.71 6.28
CA ASP A 107 -8.24 3.16 6.41
C ASP A 107 -9.57 3.64 7.05
N PRO A 108 -9.85 3.25 8.30
CA PRO A 108 -11.11 3.61 8.97
C PRO A 108 -11.29 5.12 9.18
N ASN A 109 -10.19 5.88 9.14
CA ASN A 109 -10.21 7.35 9.27
C ASN A 109 -10.37 8.05 7.91
N GLY A 110 -10.34 7.30 6.80
CA GLY A 110 -10.44 7.83 5.43
C GLY A 110 -9.26 8.74 5.06
N THR A 111 -8.08 8.54 5.66
CA THR A 111 -6.88 9.35 5.42
C THR A 111 -6.45 9.28 3.96
N TYR A 112 -6.47 8.08 3.37
CA TYR A 112 -6.13 7.86 1.98
C TYR A 112 -7.16 8.53 1.06
N ARG A 113 -8.45 8.34 1.34
CA ARG A 113 -9.51 9.01 0.59
C ARG A 113 -9.44 10.53 0.70
N GLN A 114 -9.05 11.08 1.85
CA GLN A 114 -8.89 12.54 1.99
C GLN A 114 -7.69 13.04 1.18
N LYS A 115 -6.56 12.32 1.25
CA LYS A 115 -5.32 12.72 0.58
C LYS A 115 -5.38 12.60 -0.94
N TYR A 116 -5.96 11.52 -1.44
CA TYR A 116 -6.02 11.22 -2.88
C TYR A 116 -7.42 11.40 -3.47
N GLY A 117 -8.40 11.83 -2.67
CA GLY A 117 -9.81 11.89 -3.05
C GLY A 117 -10.09 12.75 -4.28
N GLU A 118 -9.36 13.85 -4.46
CA GLU A 118 -9.50 14.65 -5.68
C GLU A 118 -8.99 13.93 -6.93
N GLU A 119 -7.88 13.22 -6.81
CA GLU A 119 -7.34 12.40 -7.90
C GLU A 119 -8.24 11.20 -8.20
N LEU A 120 -8.88 10.64 -7.18
CA LEU A 120 -9.84 9.56 -7.31
C LEU A 120 -11.15 10.04 -7.94
N LYS A 121 -11.65 11.23 -7.56
CA LYS A 121 -12.84 11.87 -8.16
C LYS A 121 -12.67 12.15 -9.65
N LYS A 122 -11.48 12.56 -10.07
CA LYS A 122 -11.15 12.78 -11.49
C LYS A 122 -11.22 11.50 -12.32
N VAL A 123 -11.02 10.34 -11.71
CA VAL A 123 -11.02 9.05 -12.40
C VAL A 123 -12.38 8.35 -12.34
N SER A 124 -13.19 8.67 -11.33
CA SER A 124 -14.59 8.21 -11.21
C SER A 124 -15.61 9.05 -11.98
N SER A 125 -15.19 10.14 -12.64
CA SER A 125 -16.06 11.03 -13.44
C SER A 125 -15.93 10.78 -14.95
#